data_AF-A0A964NRG9-F1
#
_entry.id   AF-A0A964NRG9-F1
#
_cell.length_a   1.000
_cell.length_b   1.000
_cell.length_c   1.000
_cell.angle_alpha   90.00
_cell.angle_beta   90.00
_cell.angle_gamma   90.00
#
_symmetry.space_group_name_H-M   'P 1'
#
loop_
_entity.id
_entity.type
_entity.pdbx_description
1 polymer ?
#
loop_
_entity_poly.entity_id
_entity_poly.type
_entity_poly.pdbx_seq_one_letter_code
_entity_poly.pdbx_strand_id
1 'polypeptide(L)'
;MNKFLFDLFPVILFFIAFKFFGIFTATAVAIVATIIQIIYSKIRHGKVEKMLIVSGVIISVLGGVTLILHDKTYIMWKPTVLYWVLALVLLISNLFFKKNYIQPMMAKMIEAPTAIWNKLNFAWVIFLVLLGVLNL
;
A
#
# COMPACT_ATOMS: atom_id res chain seq x y z
N MET A 1 -0.77 -6.97 35.19
CA MET A 1 -0.71 -7.22 33.74
C MET A 1 0.38 -6.32 33.17
N ASN A 2 1.44 -6.88 32.58
CA ASN A 2 2.57 -6.08 32.10
C ASN A 2 2.08 -5.10 31.03
N LYS A 3 2.39 -3.80 31.18
CA LYS A 3 1.93 -2.72 30.28
C LYS A 3 2.08 -3.07 28.79
N PHE A 4 3.20 -3.72 28.46
CA PHE A 4 3.50 -4.24 27.12
C PHE A 4 2.39 -5.12 26.51
N LEU A 5 1.82 -6.05 27.27
CA LEU A 5 0.76 -6.94 26.78
C LEU A 5 -0.55 -6.19 26.56
N PHE A 6 -0.80 -5.16 27.36
CA PHE A 6 -1.97 -4.31 27.21
C PHE A 6 -1.85 -3.48 25.93
N ASP A 7 -0.70 -2.86 25.67
CA ASP A 7 -0.46 -2.03 24.49
C ASP A 7 -0.47 -2.82 23.17
N LEU A 8 -0.12 -4.11 23.20
CA LEU A 8 -0.15 -5.01 22.03
C LEU A 8 -1.54 -5.54 21.68
N PHE A 9 -2.52 -5.42 22.58
CA PHE A 9 -3.83 -6.03 22.39
C PHE A 9 -4.53 -5.61 21.08
N PRO A 10 -4.59 -4.33 20.70
CA PRO A 10 -5.22 -3.91 19.44
C PRO A 10 -4.44 -4.40 18.22
N VAL A 11 -3.11 -4.48 18.33
CA VAL A 11 -2.22 -4.93 17.25
C VAL A 11 -2.43 -6.43 16.99
N ILE A 12 -2.52 -7.23 18.04
CA ILE A 12 -2.78 -8.67 17.91
C ILE A 12 -4.15 -8.89 17.24
N LEU A 13 -5.19 -8.17 17.70
CA LEU A 13 -6.52 -8.25 17.08
C LEU A 13 -6.53 -7.77 15.62
N PHE A 14 -5.75 -6.73 15.30
CA PHE A 14 -5.57 -6.26 13.93
C PHE A 14 -5.04 -7.38 13.03
N PHE A 15 -3.94 -8.04 13.41
CA PHE A 15 -3.34 -9.09 12.59
C PHE A 15 -4.25 -10.33 12.44
N ILE A 16 -4.98 -10.70 13.49
CA ILE A 16 -5.96 -11.78 13.42
C ILE A 16 -7.08 -11.41 12.44
N ALA A 17 -7.70 -10.23 12.60
CA ALA A 17 -8.77 -9.78 11.72
C ALA A 17 -8.29 -9.58 10.27
N PHE A 18 -7.06 -9.10 10.07
CA PHE A 18 -6.45 -8.94 8.76
C PHE A 18 -6.33 -10.28 8.02
N LYS A 19 -5.87 -11.32 8.73
CA LYS A 19 -5.66 -12.66 8.15
C LYS A 19 -6.95 -13.29 7.66
N PHE A 20 -8.08 -13.08 8.36
CA PHE A 20 -9.34 -13.77 8.07
C PHE A 20 -10.36 -12.92 7.31
N PHE A 21 -10.35 -11.59 7.49
CA PHE A 21 -11.40 -10.69 7.01
C PHE A 21 -10.86 -9.50 6.20
N GLY A 22 -9.54 -9.40 6.03
CA GLY A 22 -8.89 -8.36 5.25
C GLY A 22 -8.71 -7.03 6.00
N ILE A 23 -8.18 -6.04 5.29
CA ILE A 23 -7.65 -4.81 5.89
C ILE A 23 -8.70 -3.88 6.47
N PHE A 24 -9.90 -3.82 5.89
CA PHE A 24 -10.96 -2.92 6.36
C PHE A 24 -11.51 -3.38 7.72
N THR A 25 -11.83 -4.67 7.84
CA THR A 25 -12.28 -5.28 9.10
C THR A 25 -11.18 -5.22 10.15
N ALA A 26 -9.92 -5.46 9.77
CA ALA A 26 -8.78 -5.32 10.67
C ALA A 26 -8.65 -3.92 11.27
N THR A 27 -8.72 -2.89 10.42
CA THR A 27 -8.65 -1.50 10.85
C THR A 27 -9.82 -1.13 11.77
N ALA A 28 -11.04 -1.55 11.44
CA ALA A 28 -12.21 -1.31 12.29
C ALA A 28 -12.06 -1.97 13.67
N VAL A 29 -11.62 -3.23 13.70
CA VAL A 29 -11.37 -3.99 14.94
C VAL A 29 -10.28 -3.32 15.78
N ALA A 30 -9.19 -2.85 15.16
CA ALA A 30 -8.12 -2.16 15.86
C ALA A 30 -8.61 -0.86 16.52
N ILE A 31 -9.37 -0.03 15.80
CA ILE A 31 -9.93 1.22 16.34
C ILE A 31 -10.84 0.93 17.53
N VAL A 32 -11.78 -0.02 17.40
CA VAL A 32 -12.70 -0.40 18.47
C VAL A 32 -11.93 -0.94 19.69
N ALA A 33 -10.95 -1.81 19.47
CA ALA A 33 -10.11 -2.36 20.53
C ALA A 33 -9.34 -1.26 21.27
N THR A 34 -8.75 -0.28 20.56
CA THR A 34 -8.03 0.83 21.19
C THR A 34 -8.96 1.75 21.97
N ILE A 35 -10.17 2.02 21.47
CA ILE A 35 -11.18 2.82 22.21
C ILE A 35 -11.57 2.11 23.51
N ILE A 36 -11.89 0.82 23.44
CA ILE A 36 -12.22 0.01 24.63
C ILE A 36 -11.07 0.03 25.63
N GLN A 37 -9.83 -0.10 25.14
CA GLN A 37 -8.64 -0.09 25.97
C GLN A 37 -8.42 1.25 26.69
N ILE A 38 -8.64 2.38 26.01
CA ILE A 38 -8.56 3.72 26.58
C ILE A 38 -9.63 3.91 27.67
N ILE A 39 -10.87 3.48 27.40
CA ILE A 39 -11.99 3.56 28.36
C ILE A 39 -11.69 2.70 29.59
N TYR A 40 -11.25 1.46 29.38
CA TYR A 40 -10.89 0.54 30.46
C TYR A 40 -9.75 1.10 31.32
N SER A 41 -8.70 1.66 30.69
CA SER A 41 -7.59 2.31 31.39
C SER A 41 -8.06 3.50 32.21
N LYS A 42 -8.99 4.31 31.69
CA LYS A 42 -9.54 5.49 32.38
C LYS A 42 -10.33 5.09 33.63
N ILE A 43 -11.15 4.04 33.55
CA ILE A 43 -11.97 3.56 34.66
C ILE A 43 -11.12 2.88 35.75
N ARG A 44 -10.15 2.05 35.36
CA ARG A 44 -9.34 1.27 36.31
C ARG A 44 -8.21 2.05 36.96
N HIS A 45 -7.52 2.90 36.21
CA HIS A 45 -6.29 3.55 36.68
C HIS A 45 -6.46 5.06 36.90
N GLY A 46 -7.62 5.64 36.59
CA GLY A 46 -7.93 7.07 36.78
C GLY A 46 -7.11 8.04 35.91
N LYS A 47 -6.04 7.56 35.28
CA LYS A 47 -5.16 8.28 34.36
C LYS A 47 -4.93 7.40 33.13
N VAL A 48 -5.11 7.99 31.95
CA VAL A 48 -4.78 7.33 30.69
C VAL A 48 -3.37 7.75 30.31
N GLU A 49 -2.55 6.77 29.93
CA GLU A 49 -1.20 7.03 29.48
C GLU A 49 -1.21 7.88 28.19
N LYS A 50 -0.43 8.96 28.16
CA LYS A 50 -0.40 9.89 27.01
C LYS A 50 -0.07 9.16 25.71
N MET A 51 0.84 8.18 25.78
CA MET A 51 1.23 7.35 24.63
C MET A 51 0.07 6.52 24.07
N LEU A 52 -0.81 6.00 24.92
CA LEU A 52 -2.01 5.26 24.51
C LEU A 52 -3.02 6.19 23.82
N ILE A 53 -3.22 7.41 24.33
CA ILE A 53 -4.07 8.42 23.69
C ILE A 53 -3.52 8.81 22.32
N VAL A 54 -2.23 9.15 22.24
CA VAL A 54 -1.59 9.57 20.99
C VAL A 54 -1.69 8.45 19.94
N SER A 55 -1.38 7.22 20.33
CA SER A 55 -1.47 6.06 19.43
C SER A 55 -2.93 5.80 19.00
N GLY A 56 -3.89 5.91 19.93
CA GLY A 56 -5.31 5.75 19.62
C GLY A 56 -5.86 6.82 18.69
N VAL A 57 -5.43 8.07 18.84
CA VAL A 57 -5.77 9.16 17.92
C VAL A 57 -5.19 8.88 16.54
N ILE A 58 -3.90 8.50 16.45
CA ILE A 58 -3.26 8.19 15.17
C ILE A 58 -3.96 7.03 14.47
N ILE A 59 -4.22 5.92 15.17
CA ILE A 59 -4.92 4.74 14.61
C ILE A 59 -6.35 5.10 14.19
N SER A 60 -7.06 5.91 14.98
CA SER A 60 -8.43 6.32 14.66
C SER A 60 -8.50 7.27 13.47
N VAL A 61 -7.56 8.22 13.35
CA VAL A 61 -7.51 9.17 12.23
C VAL A 61 -7.05 8.47 10.96
N LEU A 62 -5.90 7.79 10.99
CA LEU A 62 -5.36 7.11 9.80
C LEU A 62 -6.24 5.92 9.39
N GLY A 63 -6.70 5.13 10.36
CA GLY A 63 -7.60 4.01 10.13
C GLY A 63 -8.99 4.48 9.72
N GLY A 64 -9.49 5.57 10.29
CA GLY A 64 -10.74 6.21 9.90
C GLY A 64 -10.69 6.74 8.46
N VAL A 65 -9.58 7.36 8.05
CA VAL A 65 -9.35 7.73 6.65
C VAL A 65 -9.31 6.49 5.75
N THR A 66 -8.67 5.40 6.18
CA THR A 66 -8.63 4.13 5.44
C THR A 66 -10.03 3.51 5.28
N LEU A 67 -10.88 3.63 6.30
CA LEU A 67 -12.28 3.19 6.27
C LEU A 67 -13.14 4.16 5.44
N ILE A 68 -13.08 5.47 5.63
CA ILE A 68 -13.92 6.43 4.88
C ILE A 68 -13.57 6.41 3.39
N LEU A 69 -12.30 6.24 3.06
CA LEU A 69 -11.87 6.12 1.68
C LEU A 69 -12.39 4.84 1.00
N HIS A 70 -12.92 3.84 1.74
CA HIS A 70 -13.67 2.60 1.38
C HIS A 70 -13.59 2.05 -0.05
N ASP A 71 -12.54 2.34 -0.80
CA ASP A 71 -12.58 2.19 -2.24
C ASP A 71 -11.44 1.27 -2.66
N LYS A 72 -11.81 -0.01 -2.78
CA LYS A 72 -11.03 -1.03 -3.47
C LYS A 72 -10.54 -0.51 -4.83
N THR A 73 -11.35 0.32 -5.49
CA THR A 73 -11.05 0.96 -6.77
C THR A 73 -9.88 1.93 -6.64
N TYR A 74 -9.79 2.72 -5.56
CA TYR A 74 -8.68 3.66 -5.36
C TYR A 74 -7.33 2.98 -5.05
N ILE A 75 -7.36 1.78 -4.46
CA ILE A 75 -6.14 0.97 -4.22
C ILE A 75 -5.69 0.28 -5.51
N MET A 76 -6.61 -0.25 -6.32
CA MET A 76 -6.29 -0.90 -7.60
C MET A 76 -5.90 0.11 -8.69
N TRP A 77 -6.49 1.31 -8.68
CA TRP A 77 -6.18 2.35 -9.68
C TRP A 77 -4.78 2.93 -9.51
N LYS A 78 -4.19 2.92 -8.29
CA LYS A 78 -2.81 3.39 -8.07
C LYS A 78 -1.78 2.62 -8.91
N PRO A 79 -1.72 1.27 -8.87
CA PRO A 79 -0.87 0.51 -9.79
C PRO A 79 -1.28 0.64 -11.26
N THR A 80 -2.57 0.60 -11.59
CA THR A 80 -3.05 0.66 -12.98
C THR A 80 -2.61 1.94 -13.69
N VAL A 81 -2.83 3.11 -13.05
CA VAL A 81 -2.44 4.41 -13.60
C VAL A 81 -0.92 4.47 -13.76
N LEU A 82 -0.16 3.95 -12.80
CA LEU A 82 1.30 3.89 -12.90
C LEU A 82 1.75 3.02 -14.09
N TYR A 83 1.16 1.83 -14.27
CA TYR A 83 1.49 0.95 -15.40
C TYR A 83 1.21 1.62 -16.75
N TRP A 84 0.07 2.28 -16.89
CA TRP A 84 -0.29 2.99 -18.11
C TRP A 84 0.59 4.21 -18.38
N VAL A 85 0.91 5.00 -17.35
CA VAL A 85 1.83 6.14 -17.47
C VAL A 85 3.23 5.65 -17.87
N LEU A 86 3.74 4.60 -17.23
CA LEU A 86 5.05 4.03 -17.58
C LEU A 86 5.06 3.48 -19.00
N ALA A 87 4.01 2.76 -19.41
CA ALA A 87 3.88 2.27 -20.78
C ALA A 87 3.89 3.41 -21.79
N LEU A 88 3.15 4.50 -21.51
CA LEU A 88 3.07 5.68 -22.36
C LEU A 88 4.42 6.42 -22.41
N VAL A 89 5.12 6.57 -21.28
CA VAL A 89 6.46 7.17 -21.24
C VAL A 89 7.46 6.34 -22.05
N LEU A 90 7.47 5.00 -21.89
CA LEU A 90 8.35 4.11 -22.66
C LEU A 90 8.01 4.11 -24.16
N LEU A 91 6.74 4.25 -24.52
CA LEU A 91 6.30 4.33 -25.91
C LEU A 91 6.71 5.67 -26.54
N ILE A 92 6.39 6.79 -25.90
CA ILE A 92 6.69 8.14 -26.40
C ILE A 92 8.20 8.38 -26.45
N SER A 93 8.94 7.99 -25.43
CA SER A 93 10.40 8.15 -25.40
C SER A 93 11.09 7.38 -26.52
N ASN A 94 10.63 6.17 -26.82
CA ASN A 94 11.19 5.36 -27.89
C ASN A 94 10.78 5.89 -29.28
N LEU A 95 9.52 6.29 -29.48
CA LEU A 95 9.02 6.76 -30.78
C LEU A 95 9.46 8.18 -31.13
N PHE A 96 9.35 9.14 -30.20
CA PHE A 96 9.63 10.55 -30.47
C PHE A 96 11.06 10.95 -30.15
N PHE A 97 11.62 10.44 -29.05
CA PHE A 97 12.96 10.82 -28.61
C PHE A 97 14.06 9.83 -29.02
N LYS A 98 13.69 8.68 -29.63
CA LYS A 98 14.59 7.56 -29.93
C LYS A 98 15.44 7.13 -28.72
N LYS A 99 14.90 7.34 -27.51
CA LYS A 99 15.55 7.01 -26.24
C LYS A 99 14.88 5.78 -25.65
N ASN A 100 15.64 4.70 -25.55
CA ASN A 100 15.18 3.45 -24.95
C ASN A 100 15.60 3.42 -23.48
N TYR A 101 14.67 3.70 -22.56
CA TYR A 101 14.98 3.74 -21.12
C TYR A 101 15.18 2.34 -20.50
N ILE A 102 14.71 1.28 -21.14
CA ILE A 102 14.97 -0.10 -20.69
C ILE A 102 16.46 -0.44 -20.87
N GLN A 103 17.09 0.06 -21.92
CA GLN A 103 18.51 -0.17 -22.19
C GLN A 103 19.43 0.25 -21.02
N PRO A 104 19.47 1.51 -20.55
CA PRO A 104 20.35 1.90 -19.45
C PRO A 104 20.01 1.22 -18.11
N MET A 105 18.74 0.82 -17.91
CA MET A 105 18.32 0.11 -16.69
C MET A 105 18.87 -1.33 -16.65
N MET A 106 18.93 -2.00 -17.80
CA MET A 106 19.29 -3.43 -17.89
C MET A 106 20.66 -3.68 -18.54
N ALA A 107 21.30 -2.67 -19.14
CA ALA A 107 22.60 -2.80 -19.81
C ALA A 107 23.73 -3.28 -18.90
N LYS A 108 23.58 -3.12 -17.57
CA LYS A 108 24.53 -3.66 -16.58
C LYS A 108 24.40 -5.18 -16.37
N MET A 109 23.28 -5.77 -16.78
CA MET A 109 22.95 -7.18 -16.56
C MET A 109 22.89 -7.98 -17.87
N ILE A 110 22.60 -7.31 -19.00
CA ILE A 110 22.41 -7.94 -20.30
C ILE A 110 23.16 -7.12 -21.35
N GLU A 111 24.06 -7.76 -22.08
CA GLU A 111 24.66 -7.18 -23.30
C GLU A 111 23.85 -7.64 -24.52
N ALA A 112 23.21 -6.69 -25.19
CA ALA A 112 22.40 -6.97 -26.37
C ALA A 112 22.59 -5.90 -27.47
N PRO A 113 22.48 -6.26 -28.76
CA PRO A 113 22.44 -5.30 -29.86
C PRO A 113 21.28 -4.30 -29.73
N THR A 114 21.48 -3.08 -30.24
CA THR A 114 20.49 -1.97 -30.22
C THR A 114 19.12 -2.36 -30.79
N ALA A 115 19.07 -3.24 -31.80
CA ALA A 115 17.82 -3.73 -32.37
C ALA A 115 17.00 -4.59 -31.39
N ILE A 116 17.66 -5.36 -30.51
CA ILE A 116 16.99 -6.20 -29.51
C ILE A 116 16.40 -5.34 -28.40
N TRP A 117 17.10 -4.26 -28.01
CA TRP A 117 16.59 -3.31 -27.03
C TRP A 117 15.24 -2.71 -27.43
N ASN A 118 15.06 -2.38 -28.71
CA ASN A 118 13.79 -1.81 -29.20
C ASN A 118 12.64 -2.82 -29.12
N LYS A 119 12.90 -4.10 -29.45
CA LYS A 119 11.92 -5.18 -29.28
C LYS A 119 11.58 -5.40 -27.81
N LEU A 120 12.58 -5.35 -26.93
CA LEU A 120 12.40 -5.51 -25.50
C LEU A 120 11.59 -4.34 -24.89
N ASN A 121 11.87 -3.10 -25.29
CA ASN A 121 11.09 -1.93 -24.88
C ASN A 121 9.62 -2.07 -25.30
N PHE A 122 9.36 -2.54 -26.52
CA PHE A 122 7.99 -2.77 -26.98
C PHE A 122 7.29 -3.89 -26.21
N ALA A 123 8.01 -4.97 -25.87
CA ALA A 123 7.48 -6.03 -25.01
C ALA A 123 7.13 -5.50 -23.61
N TRP A 124 7.96 -4.63 -23.03
CA TRP A 124 7.68 -3.95 -21.76
C TRP A 124 6.44 -3.05 -21.82
N VAL A 125 6.28 -2.28 -22.90
CA VAL A 125 5.07 -1.46 -23.11
C VAL A 125 3.82 -2.34 -23.14
N ILE A 126 3.82 -3.42 -23.94
CA ILE A 126 2.69 -4.35 -24.01
C ILE A 126 2.42 -4.97 -22.65
N PHE A 127 3.45 -5.44 -21.95
CA PHE A 127 3.32 -6.06 -20.64
C PHE A 127 2.70 -5.12 -19.60
N LEU A 128 3.15 -3.86 -19.54
CA LEU A 128 2.61 -2.85 -18.63
C LEU A 128 1.16 -2.48 -18.97
N VAL A 129 0.81 -2.37 -20.26
CA VAL A 129 -0.58 -2.14 -20.68
C VAL A 129 -1.46 -3.31 -20.24
N LEU A 130 -1.03 -4.56 -20.49
CA LEU A 130 -1.75 -5.76 -20.09
C LEU A 130 -1.91 -5.84 -18.57
N LEU A 131 -0.86 -5.55 -17.79
CA LEU A 131 -0.97 -5.50 -16.33
C LEU A 131 -1.97 -4.44 -15.87
N GLY A 132 -1.99 -3.26 -16.48
CA GLY A 132 -2.98 -2.23 -16.16
C GLY A 132 -4.41 -2.68 -16.48
N VAL A 133 -4.62 -3.36 -17.61
CA VAL A 133 -5.94 -3.91 -17.99
C VAL A 133 -6.37 -5.05 -17.06
N LEU A 134 -5.46 -5.95 -16.69
CA LEU A 134 -5.74 -7.07 -15.79
C LEU A 134 -5.97 -6.64 -14.34
N ASN A 135 -5.48 -5.46 -13.95
CA ASN A 135 -5.55 -4.92 -12.60
C ASN A 135 -6.76 -3.96 -12.40
N LEU A 136 -7.56 -3.72 -13.45
CA LEU A 136 -8.88 -3.09 -13.38
C LEU A 136 -9.95 -4.09 -12.91
#